data_AF-A0A520E301-F1
#
_entry.id   AF-A0A520E301-F1
#
_cell.length_a   1.000
_cell.length_b   1.000
_cell.length_c   1.000
_cell.angle_alpha   90.00
_cell.angle_beta   90.00
_cell.angle_gamma   90.00
#
_symmetry.space_group_name_H-M   'P 1'
#
loop_
_entity.id
_entity.type
_entity.pdbx_description
1 polymer ?
#
loop_
_entity_poly.entity_id
_entity_poly.type
_entity_poly.pdbx_seq_one_letter_code
_entity_poly.pdbx_strand_id
1 'polypeptide(L)'
;MAIAEQDRAEFVNQVGYEAFQHIVKRMEELGPMPFNEMFPLVANAATVCIANVLGPAIEASPDRIATADGMMQASWQQLKTLLGPLVEQQPDAGA
;
A
#
# COMPACT_ATOMS: atom_id res chain seq x y z
N MET A 1 -24.84 1.36 5.90
CA MET A 1 -24.32 0.63 7.07
C MET A 1 -22.93 1.18 7.32
N ALA A 2 -22.71 1.93 8.40
CA ALA A 2 -21.41 2.57 8.66
C ALA A 2 -20.46 1.53 9.25
N ILE A 3 -19.39 1.21 8.52
CA ILE A 3 -18.30 0.35 8.98
C ILE A 3 -17.62 1.07 10.14
N ALA A 4 -17.46 0.39 11.29
CA ALA A 4 -16.79 0.96 12.45
C ALA A 4 -15.34 1.33 12.09
N GLU A 5 -14.76 2.29 12.79
CA GLU A 5 -13.42 2.81 12.44
C GLU A 5 -12.33 1.72 12.46
N GLN A 6 -12.43 0.78 13.41
CA GLN A 6 -11.58 -0.42 13.47
C GLN A 6 -11.77 -1.34 12.25
N ASP A 7 -13.02 -1.64 11.90
CA ASP A 7 -13.34 -2.47 10.73
C ASP A 7 -12.87 -1.82 9.42
N ARG A 8 -12.82 -0.48 9.38
CA ARG A 8 -12.32 0.29 8.25
C ARG A 8 -10.81 0.13 8.07
N ALA A 9 -10.05 0.22 9.16
CA ALA A 9 -8.61 -0.02 9.13
C ALA A 9 -8.29 -1.46 8.74
N GLU A 10 -9.02 -2.43 9.30
CA GLU A 10 -8.81 -3.85 8.99
C GLU A 10 -9.15 -4.19 7.53
N PHE A 11 -10.22 -3.61 6.99
CA PHE A 11 -10.57 -3.72 5.58
C PHE A 11 -9.51 -3.11 4.66
N VAL A 12 -9.01 -1.91 4.96
CA VAL A 12 -7.93 -1.28 4.20
C VAL A 12 -6.66 -2.14 4.25
N ASN A 13 -6.36 -2.75 5.39
CA ASN A 13 -5.23 -3.65 5.52
C ASN A 13 -5.37 -4.87 4.59
N GLN A 14 -6.55 -5.49 4.54
CA GLN A 14 -6.80 -6.63 3.67
C GLN A 14 -6.69 -6.25 2.19
N VAL A 15 -7.35 -5.16 1.79
CA VAL A 15 -7.34 -4.74 0.37
C VAL A 15 -5.95 -4.28 -0.07
N GLY A 16 -5.21 -3.58 0.81
CA GLY A 16 -3.82 -3.20 0.56
C GLY A 16 -2.90 -4.42 0.42
N TYR A 17 -3.12 -5.46 1.24
CA TYR A 17 -2.37 -6.71 1.15
C TYR A 17 -2.68 -7.52 -0.12
N GLU A 18 -3.94 -7.64 -0.51
CA GLU A 18 -4.32 -8.27 -1.79
C GLU A 18 -3.73 -7.53 -2.99
N ALA A 19 -3.83 -6.20 -3.00
CA ALA A 19 -3.22 -5.38 -4.05
C ALA A 19 -1.70 -5.60 -4.13
N PHE A 20 -1.02 -5.63 -2.98
CA PHE A 20 0.41 -5.94 -2.91
C PHE A 20 0.74 -7.33 -3.47
N GLN A 21 -0.02 -8.37 -3.10
CA GLN A 21 0.16 -9.73 -3.65
C GLN A 21 -0.01 -9.77 -5.17
N HIS A 22 -1.00 -9.08 -5.72
CA HIS A 22 -1.21 -8.98 -7.16
C HIS A 22 -0.06 -8.28 -7.87
N ILE A 23 0.48 -7.21 -7.28
CA ILE A 23 1.65 -6.50 -7.81
C ILE A 23 2.87 -7.43 -7.80
N VAL A 24 3.16 -8.10 -6.69
CA VAL A 24 4.28 -9.05 -6.58
C VAL A 24 4.20 -10.13 -7.64
N LYS A 25 3.04 -10.78 -7.78
CA LYS A 25 2.83 -11.79 -8.83
C LYS A 25 3.06 -11.24 -10.23
N ARG A 26 2.59 -10.02 -10.50
CA ARG A 26 2.75 -9.41 -11.84
C ARG A 26 4.21 -9.07 -12.12
N MET A 27 4.99 -8.77 -11.10
CA MET A 27 6.43 -8.57 -11.23
C MET A 27 7.18 -9.89 -11.44
N GLU A 28 6.81 -10.95 -10.75
CA GLU A 28 7.36 -12.30 -11.01
C GLU A 28 7.17 -12.70 -12.49
N GLU A 29 6.02 -12.37 -13.07
CA GLU A 29 5.70 -12.61 -14.48
C GLU A 29 6.49 -11.72 -15.46
N LEU A 30 6.93 -10.54 -15.04
CA LEU A 30 7.76 -9.63 -15.85
C LEU A 30 9.22 -10.09 -15.95
N GLY A 31 9.63 -11.07 -15.14
CA GLY A 31 11.00 -11.57 -15.09
C GLY A 31 11.92 -10.73 -14.19
N PRO A 32 13.23 -11.03 -14.17
CA PRO A 32 14.16 -10.40 -13.25
C PRO A 32 14.30 -8.90 -13.54
N MET A 33 13.87 -8.09 -12.57
CA MET A 33 14.02 -6.64 -12.53
C MET A 33 14.87 -6.27 -11.31
N PRO A 34 15.81 -5.31 -11.43
CA PRO A 34 16.58 -4.88 -10.27
C PRO A 34 15.69 -4.14 -9.26
N PHE A 35 15.96 -4.34 -7.97
CA PHE A 35 15.08 -3.87 -6.88
C PHE A 35 14.83 -2.36 -6.92
N ASN A 36 15.85 -1.57 -7.29
CA ASN A 36 15.76 -0.11 -7.41
C ASN A 36 14.77 0.35 -8.50
N GLU A 37 14.54 -0.45 -9.54
CA GLU A 37 13.52 -0.20 -10.56
C GLU A 37 12.17 -0.77 -10.15
N MET A 38 12.18 -1.94 -9.50
CA MET A 38 10.99 -2.64 -9.04
C MET A 38 10.25 -1.92 -7.91
N PHE A 39 10.98 -1.55 -6.85
CA PHE A 39 10.44 -0.94 -5.63
C PHE A 39 9.56 0.30 -5.88
N PRO A 40 10.00 1.32 -6.65
CA PRO A 40 9.15 2.48 -6.92
C PRO A 40 7.89 2.12 -7.71
N LEU A 41 7.93 1.11 -8.60
CA LEU A 41 6.74 0.64 -9.31
C LEU A 41 5.74 0.00 -8.34
N VAL A 42 6.20 -0.83 -7.41
CA VAL A 42 5.37 -1.45 -6.37
C VAL A 42 4.75 -0.41 -5.47
N ALA A 43 5.57 0.49 -4.95
CA ALA A 43 5.13 1.52 -4.03
C ALA A 43 4.08 2.43 -4.68
N ASN A 44 4.30 2.84 -5.93
CA ASN A 44 3.35 3.65 -6.68
C ASN A 44 2.05 2.89 -6.99
N ALA A 45 2.14 1.63 -7.44
CA ALA A 45 0.97 0.83 -7.73
C ALA A 45 0.11 0.59 -6.47
N ALA A 46 0.75 0.24 -5.35
CA ALA A 46 0.08 0.07 -4.07
C ALA A 46 -0.59 1.39 -3.62
N THR A 47 0.09 2.52 -3.77
CA THR A 47 -0.46 3.85 -3.43
C THR A 47 -1.71 4.18 -4.25
N VAL A 48 -1.70 3.89 -5.56
CA VAL A 48 -2.87 4.11 -6.44
C VAL A 48 -4.04 3.18 -6.07
N CYS A 49 -3.77 1.90 -5.82
CA CYS A 49 -4.79 0.94 -5.39
C CYS A 49 -5.45 1.40 -4.08
N ILE A 50 -4.63 1.82 -3.11
CA ILE A 50 -5.07 2.36 -1.84
C ILE A 50 -5.92 3.62 -2.06
N ALA A 51 -5.46 4.59 -2.84
CA ALA A 51 -6.23 5.81 -3.12
C ALA A 51 -7.61 5.51 -3.72
N ASN A 52 -7.70 4.55 -4.65
CA ASN A 52 -8.96 4.14 -5.26
C ASN A 52 -9.92 3.47 -4.27
N VAL A 53 -9.40 2.68 -3.33
CA VAL A 53 -10.20 1.99 -2.30
C VAL A 53 -10.68 2.97 -1.23
N LEU A 54 -9.82 3.92 -0.86
CA LEU A 54 -10.10 4.92 0.17
C LEU A 54 -11.02 6.03 -0.32
N GLY A 55 -10.97 6.37 -1.62
CA GLY A 55 -11.74 7.46 -2.22
C GLY A 55 -13.22 7.49 -1.81
N PRO A 56 -13.98 6.38 -1.98
CA PRO A 56 -15.38 6.32 -1.55
C PRO A 56 -15.58 6.57 -0.05
N ALA A 57 -14.68 6.08 0.81
CA ALA A 57 -14.75 6.27 2.25
C ALA A 57 -14.42 7.72 2.66
N ILE A 58 -13.46 8.35 1.98
CA ILE A 58 -13.09 9.76 2.15
C ILE A 58 -14.25 10.66 1.70
N GLU A 59 -14.84 10.40 0.52
CA GLU A 59 -15.93 11.21 -0.03
C GLU A 59 -17.20 11.17 0.83
N ALA A 60 -17.46 10.02 1.45
CA ALA A 60 -18.58 9.81 2.37
C ALA A 60 -18.36 10.40 3.78
N SER A 61 -17.16 10.87 4.09
CA SER A 61 -16.83 11.44 5.41
C SER A 61 -17.26 12.91 5.51
N PRO A 62 -17.83 13.34 6.67
CA PRO A 62 -18.10 14.75 6.94
C PRO A 62 -16.83 15.60 7.05
N ASP A 63 -15.70 15.00 7.45
CA ASP A 63 -14.38 15.63 7.44
C ASP A 63 -13.44 14.86 6.49
N ARG A 64 -13.50 15.25 5.22
CA ARG A 64 -12.75 14.59 4.15
C ARG A 64 -11.25 14.72 4.31
N ILE A 65 -10.78 15.87 4.81
CA ILE A 65 -9.34 16.16 4.92
C ILE A 65 -8.74 15.30 6.03
N ALA A 66 -9.32 15.33 7.23
CA ALA A 66 -8.83 14.52 8.34
C ALA A 66 -8.89 13.02 8.03
N THR A 67 -9.95 12.58 7.35
CA THR A 67 -10.09 11.17 6.93
C THR A 67 -9.03 10.78 5.89
N ALA A 68 -8.79 11.63 4.89
CA ALA A 68 -7.77 11.38 3.88
C ALA A 68 -6.37 11.30 4.49
N ASP A 69 -6.02 12.26 5.36
CA ASP A 69 -4.71 12.30 6.01
C ASP A 69 -4.49 11.07 6.89
N GLY A 70 -5.47 10.71 7.73
CA GLY A 70 -5.37 9.53 8.59
C GLY A 70 -5.25 8.22 7.80
N MET A 71 -6.05 8.06 6.75
CA MET A 71 -6.01 6.85 5.93
C MET A 71 -4.75 6.75 5.08
N MET A 72 -4.24 7.87 4.53
CA MET A 72 -2.94 7.90 3.85
C MET A 72 -1.80 7.54 4.79
N GLN A 73 -1.80 8.10 6.00
CA GLN A 73 -0.76 7.85 6.99
C GLN A 73 -0.75 6.38 7.43
N ALA A 74 -1.91 5.78 7.68
CA ALA A 74 -2.05 4.36 7.99
C ALA A 74 -1.52 3.49 6.83
N SER A 75 -1.95 3.78 5.61
CA SER A 75 -1.54 3.07 4.40
C SER A 75 -0.02 3.11 4.17
N TRP A 76 0.60 4.26 4.40
CA TRP A 76 2.05 4.41 4.28
C TRP A 76 2.81 3.59 5.32
N GLN A 77 2.31 3.56 6.57
CA GLN A 77 2.91 2.72 7.62
C GLN A 77 2.84 1.24 7.25
N GLN A 78 1.70 0.77 6.72
CA GLN A 78 1.58 -0.61 6.28
C GLN A 78 2.50 -0.95 5.12
N LEU A 79 2.58 -0.07 4.12
CA LEU A 79 3.49 -0.24 3.00
C LEU A 79 4.93 -0.35 3.50
N LYS A 80 5.32 0.49 4.46
CA LYS A 80 6.64 0.43 5.10
C LYS A 80 6.86 -0.89 5.86
N THR A 81 5.86 -1.40 6.58
CA THR A 81 5.95 -2.71 7.25
C THR A 81 6.09 -3.87 6.26
N LEU A 82 5.33 -3.84 5.16
CA LEU A 82 5.38 -4.87 4.11
C LEU A 82 6.70 -4.86 3.36
N LEU A 83 7.21 -3.67 3.05
CA LEU A 83 8.43 -3.50 2.26
C LEU A 83 9.71 -3.48 3.09
N GLY A 84 9.62 -3.20 4.40
CA GLY A 84 10.77 -3.13 5.31
C GLY A 84 11.70 -4.35 5.21
N PRO A 85 11.18 -5.58 5.32
CA PRO A 85 11.98 -6.79 5.16
C PRO A 85 12.66 -6.89 3.79
N LEU A 86 12.06 -6.38 2.71
CA LEU A 86 12.64 -6.42 1.37
C LEU A 86 13.78 -5.42 1.21
N VAL A 87 13.67 -4.26 1.87
CA VAL A 87 14.73 -3.24 1.90
C VAL A 87 15.89 -3.71 2.78
N GLU A 88 15.62 -4.30 3.93
CA GLU A 88 16.65 -4.79 4.87
C GLU A 88 17.35 -6.08 4.39
N GLN A 89 16.69 -6.90 3.58
CA GLN A 89 17.26 -8.12 2.99
C GLN A 89 18.00 -7.87 1.68
N GLN A 90 18.03 -6.63 1.17
CA GLN A 90 19.02 -6.32 0.15
C GLN A 90 20.40 -6.54 0.79
N PRO A 91 21.24 -7.46 0.28
CA PRO A 91 22.65 -7.37 0.59
C PRO A 91 23.03 -5.95 0.20
N ASP A 92 23.74 -5.23 1.08
CA ASP A 92 24.41 -3.99 0.71
C ASP A 92 24.93 -4.20 -0.71
N ALA A 93 24.32 -3.52 -1.68
CA ALA A 93 24.92 -3.39 -2.99
C ALA A 93 26.11 -2.46 -2.73
N GLY A 94 27.17 -3.02 -2.14
CA GLY A 94 28.31 -2.27 -1.67
C GLY A 94 28.98 -1.63 -2.88
N ALA A 95 29.00 -0.29 -2.91
CA ALA A 95 29.90 0.54 -3.69
C ALA A 95 29.82 1.99 -3.20
#